data_AF-A0A396BLG8-F1
#
_entry.id   AF-A0A396BLG8-F1
#
_cell.length_a   1.000
_cell.length_b   1.000
_cell.length_c   1.000
_cell.angle_alpha   90.00
_cell.angle_beta   90.00
_cell.angle_gamma   90.00
#
_symmetry.space_group_name_H-M   'P 1'
#
loop_
_entity.id
_entity.type
_entity.pdbx_description
1 polymer ?
#
loop_
_entity_poly.entity_id
_entity_poly.type
_entity_poly.pdbx_seq_one_letter_code
_entity_poly.pdbx_strand_id
1 'polypeptide(L)' 'MKQSVFVQQQGVECDFTGSTPWVILSPIEQSIKQKIEAVGTPLKDWDINIYRGVLTGYNDAFIIDTEKREA' A
#
# COMPACT_ATOMS: atom_id res chain seq x y z
N MET A 1 19.49 3.87 20.06
CA MET A 1 20.23 2.97 19.15
C MET A 1 20.73 3.78 17.97
N LYS A 2 21.97 3.56 17.51
CA LYS A 2 22.54 4.23 16.33
C LYS A 2 22.16 3.42 15.10
N GLN A 3 21.48 4.03 14.12
CA GLN A 3 21.13 3.34 12.87
C GLN A 3 22.42 3.01 12.07
N SER A 4 22.36 1.94 11.29
CA SER A 4 23.46 1.55 10.39
C SER A 4 23.64 2.61 9.30
N VAL A 5 24.91 2.82 8.88
CA VAL A 5 25.26 3.71 7.76
C VAL A 5 24.50 3.35 6.48
N PHE A 6 24.28 2.06 6.23
CA PHE A 6 23.51 1.61 5.07
C PHE A 6 22.07 2.14 5.08
N VAL A 7 21.41 2.07 6.24
CA VAL A 7 20.01 2.55 6.41
C VAL A 7 19.93 4.06 6.26
N GLN A 8 20.93 4.78 6.77
CA GLN A 8 20.98 6.25 6.66
C GLN A 8 21.18 6.72 5.20
N GLN A 9 21.92 5.97 4.40
CA GLN A 9 22.24 6.35 3.01
C GLN A 9 21.19 5.91 1.99
N GLN A 10 20.48 4.81 2.26
CA GLN A 10 19.54 4.19 1.31
C GLN A 10 18.08 4.34 1.76
N GLY A 11 17.83 4.99 2.90
CA GLY A 11 16.49 5.28 3.38
C GLY A 11 15.78 6.31 2.50
N VAL A 12 14.47 6.13 2.35
CA VAL A 12 13.58 7.11 1.71
C VAL A 12 12.57 7.53 2.77
N GLU A 13 12.43 8.83 2.99
CA GLU A 13 11.35 9.35 3.80
C GLU A 13 10.02 9.17 3.06
N CYS A 14 9.09 8.48 3.69
CA CYS A 14 7.73 8.27 3.19
C CYS A 14 6.77 8.86 4.20
N ASP A 15 5.85 9.70 3.73
CA ASP A 15 4.81 10.26 4.58
C ASP A 15 3.55 9.38 4.53
N PHE A 16 3.05 8.99 5.69
CA PHE A 16 1.86 8.16 5.86
C PHE A 16 0.78 8.92 6.64
N THR A 17 0.59 10.21 6.34
CA THR A 17 -0.46 11.05 6.92
C THR A 17 -1.84 10.60 6.41
N GLY A 18 -2.48 9.65 7.11
CA GLY A 18 -3.86 9.27 6.82
C GLY A 18 -4.31 7.96 7.48
N SER A 19 -5.60 7.69 7.41
CA SER A 19 -6.19 6.39 7.79
C SER A 19 -6.24 5.40 6.62
N THR A 20 -5.70 5.77 5.46
CA THR A 20 -5.62 4.89 4.29
C THR A 20 -4.49 3.88 4.47
N PRO A 21 -4.61 2.66 3.92
CA PRO A 21 -3.52 1.71 3.89
C PRO A 21 -2.23 2.33 3.34
N TRP A 22 -1.12 2.09 4.03
CA TRP A 22 0.18 2.62 3.66
C TRP A 22 0.82 1.75 2.57
N VAL A 23 1.50 2.39 1.62
CA VAL A 23 2.22 1.70 0.54
C VAL A 23 3.64 2.24 0.50
N ILE A 24 4.63 1.35 0.51
CA ILE A 24 6.04 1.73 0.39
C ILE A 24 6.39 1.87 -1.08
N LEU A 25 6.67 3.10 -1.51
CA LEU A 25 7.01 3.45 -2.88
C LEU A 25 8.10 4.52 -2.86
N SER A 26 8.97 4.52 -3.87
CA SER A 26 9.90 5.62 -4.11
C SER A 26 9.13 6.92 -4.45
N PRO A 27 9.78 8.11 -4.33
CA PRO A 27 9.09 9.37 -4.58
C PRO A 27 8.50 9.49 -5.99
N ILE A 28 9.18 8.91 -6.99
CA ILE A 28 8.70 8.94 -8.38
C ILE A 28 7.49 8.02 -8.58
N GLU A 29 7.49 6.83 -7.98
CA GLU A 29 6.37 5.90 -8.03
C GLU A 29 5.13 6.47 -7.34
N GLN A 30 5.30 7.17 -6.21
CA GLN A 30 4.21 7.89 -5.54
C GLN A 30 3.60 8.96 -6.45
N SER A 31 4.43 9.78 -7.12
CA SER A 31 3.94 10.80 -8.04
C SER A 31 3.18 10.20 -9.24
N ILE A 32 3.67 9.08 -9.78
CA ILE A 32 2.98 8.35 -10.86
C ILE A 32 1.64 7.81 -10.38
N LYS A 33 1.61 7.17 -9.19
CA LYS A 33 0.38 6.66 -8.58
C LYS A 33 -0.65 7.76 -8.39
N GLN A 34 -0.26 8.91 -7.82
CA GLN A 34 -1.16 10.06 -7.62
C GLN A 34 -1.76 10.57 -8.93
N LYS A 35 -0.96 10.65 -10.00
CA LYS A 35 -1.45 11.05 -11.33
C LYS A 35 -2.46 10.06 -11.89
N ILE A 36 -2.22 8.76 -11.73
CA ILE A 36 -3.16 7.70 -12.17
C ILE A 36 -4.46 7.78 -11.36
N GLU A 37 -4.38 7.95 -10.04
CA GLU A 37 -5.56 8.04 -9.17
C GLU A 37 -6.39 9.31 -9.40
N ALA A 38 -5.77 10.40 -9.82
CA ALA A 38 -6.48 11.65 -10.11
C ALA A 38 -7.36 11.60 -11.37
N VAL A 39 -7.05 10.71 -12.32
CA VAL A 39 -7.75 10.64 -13.63
C VAL A 39 -8.41 9.29 -13.89
N GLY A 40 -7.92 8.22 -13.25
CA GLY A 40 -8.36 6.85 -13.49
C GLY A 40 -9.54 6.45 -12.62
N THR A 41 -10.25 5.40 -13.08
CA THR A 41 -11.29 4.74 -12.29
C THR A 41 -10.67 3.58 -11.50
N PRO A 42 -10.81 3.53 -10.17
CA PRO A 42 -10.33 2.40 -9.38
C PRO A 42 -10.91 1.08 -9.89
N LEU A 43 -10.09 0.02 -9.94
CA LEU A 43 -10.49 -1.28 -10.50
C LEU A 43 -11.76 -1.87 -9.87
N LYS A 44 -12.00 -1.59 -8.58
CA LYS A 44 -13.20 -2.02 -7.84
C LYS A 44 -14.51 -1.42 -8.38
N ASP A 45 -14.43 -0.30 -9.09
CA ASP A 45 -15.59 0.46 -9.59
C ASP A 45 -15.85 0.18 -11.09
N TRP A 46 -15.08 -0.73 -11.70
CA TRP A 46 -15.30 -1.15 -13.08
C TRP A 46 -16.45 -2.16 -13.15
N ASP A 47 -17.24 -2.12 -14.22
CA ASP A 47 -18.31 -3.09 -14.49
C ASP A 47 -17.74 -4.41 -15.03
N ILE A 48 -16.95 -5.10 -14.20
CA ILE A 48 -16.29 -6.38 -14.53
C ILE A 48 -16.32 -7.32 -13.33
N ASN A 49 -16.35 -8.63 -13.61
CA ASN A 49 -16.23 -9.66 -12.57
C ASN A 49 -14.79 -10.18 -12.47
N ILE A 50 -14.14 -9.97 -11.33
CA ILE A 50 -12.75 -10.42 -11.09
C ILE A 50 -12.76 -11.67 -10.18
N TYR A 51 -12.51 -12.84 -10.76
CA TYR A 51 -12.59 -14.12 -10.03
C TYR A 51 -11.24 -14.65 -9.53
N ARG A 52 -10.16 -14.49 -10.30
CA ARG A 52 -8.81 -14.94 -9.94
C ARG A 52 -8.01 -13.76 -9.40
N GLY A 53 -7.09 -13.99 -8.47
CA GLY A 53 -6.37 -12.90 -7.78
C GLY A 53 -7.15 -12.35 -6.58
N VAL A 54 -8.43 -11.98 -6.74
CA VAL A 54 -9.28 -11.51 -5.61
C VAL A 54 -9.60 -12.66 -4.64
N LEU A 55 -10.12 -13.78 -5.13
CA LEU A 55 -10.51 -14.90 -4.27
C LEU A 55 -9.32 -15.56 -3.55
N THR A 56 -8.12 -15.43 -4.11
CA THR A 56 -6.88 -15.96 -3.53
C THR A 56 -6.12 -14.93 -2.70
N GLY A 57 -6.13 -13.66 -3.12
CA GLY A 57 -5.38 -12.56 -2.50
C GLY A 57 -6.14 -11.88 -1.37
N TYR A 58 -7.48 -11.94 -1.38
CA TYR A 58 -8.34 -11.52 -0.28
C TYR A 58 -8.64 -12.70 0.66
N ASN A 59 -7.62 -13.51 0.96
CA ASN A 59 -7.72 -14.55 1.97
C ASN A 59 -7.54 -13.90 3.34
N ASP A 60 -8.51 -14.08 4.25
CA ASP A 60 -8.51 -13.50 5.60
C ASP A 60 -7.26 -13.85 6.43
N ALA A 61 -6.54 -14.92 6.06
CA ALA A 61 -5.25 -15.25 6.63
C ALA A 61 -4.18 -14.16 6.41
N PHE A 62 -4.31 -13.33 5.38
CA PHE A 62 -3.40 -12.23 5.06
C PHE A 62 -3.86 -10.88 5.58
N ILE A 63 -5.04 -10.80 6.21
CA ILE A 63 -5.59 -9.56 6.75
C ILE A 63 -5.37 -9.53 8.26
N ILE A 64 -4.59 -8.56 8.70
CA ILE A 64 -4.42 -8.22 10.12
C ILE A 64 -5.40 -7.09 10.42
N ASP A 65 -6.52 -7.45 11.04
CA ASP A 65 -7.45 -6.47 11.60
C ASP A 65 -6.94 -5.90 12.93
N THR A 66 -7.70 -4.96 13.51
CA THR A 66 -7.32 -4.32 14.76
C THR A 66 -7.30 -5.32 15.92
N GLU A 67 -8.25 -6.25 15.99
CA GLU A 67 -8.31 -7.24 17.07
C GLU A 67 -7.08 -8.15 17.07
N LYS A 68 -6.67 -8.67 15.90
CA LYS A 68 -5.45 -9.47 15.73
C LYS A 68 -4.17 -8.70 16.04
N ARG A 69 -4.14 -7.38 15.81
CA ARG A 69 -2.96 -6.55 16.10
C ARG A 69 -2.79 -6.30 17.60
N GLU A 70 -3.89 -6.13 18.32
CA GLU A 70 -3.88 -5.79 19.75
C GLU A 70 -3.83 -7.03 20.68
N ALA A 71 -4.08 -8.23 20.16
CA ALA A 71 -4.00 -9.51 20.88
C ALA A 71 -2.56 -9.97 21.12
#